data_AF-A0A1Q6R702-F1
#
_entry.id   AF-A0A1Q6R702-F1
#
_cell.length_a   1.000
_cell.length_b   1.000
_cell.length_c   1.000
_cell.angle_alpha   90.00
_cell.angle_beta   90.00
_cell.angle_gamma   90.00
#
_symmetry.space_group_name_H-M   'P 1'
#
loop_
_entity.id
_entity.type
_entity.pdbx_description
1 polymer ?
#
loop_
_entity_poly.entity_id
_entity_poly.type
_entity_poly.pdbx_seq_one_letter_code
_entity_poly.pdbx_strand_id
1 'polypeptide(L)'
;MKKVFLGLTAATILYAIYNVIIDIRDGVFDGLTIVGLLFLLLVAGVFGFLAWLFDGKSPVKRTAEQAKNVVKQEQEKFDAYVSYSPAIKRRIWKFRIIGLVLVALAVWLCIAGNWDTIPVSIATVILIIGIAVFNMGSPADYNAMTDGGAMIAMDVPRKIEEFYRAFQNEKTPLGSAYLGKFSTSPYTSLIFGPNVRGEFLYFYLNRDGMIGYVGYSMLDSTISERLTEPRFPAEADAGEDLAGHLVYHSDVFLMREWLQKSLEHFVKTGTILPFREISPSQIYTFSEDFKLTGQHFTVQDTDGNTLYTVDGTAPLVKLRVLDSYDREVFAMTKQLGHALATYKFYQDGELYGTLEKQFDLVRDRFTMEVTEGTLELREYSGTVGHNYKVTLNGEILGAIMDDMDLTVENAVFDNAYLIVYRPDKLPLLVCMAVMAARELARDKEGAVTNHTISR
;
A
#
# COMPACT_ATOMS: atom_id res chain seq x y z
N MET A 1 19.12 -9.24 24.85
CA MET A 1 17.96 -8.58 25.52
C MET A 1 17.03 -9.58 26.19
N LYS A 2 16.39 -10.55 25.51
CA LYS A 2 15.54 -11.59 26.17
C LYS A 2 16.16 -12.26 27.41
N LYS A 3 17.40 -12.77 27.30
CA LYS A 3 18.12 -13.39 28.43
C LYS A 3 18.39 -12.43 29.59
N VAL A 4 18.56 -11.13 29.30
CA VAL A 4 18.77 -10.09 30.31
C VAL A 4 17.47 -9.82 31.08
N PHE A 5 16.35 -9.68 30.37
CA PHE A 5 15.05 -9.48 31.01
C PHE A 5 14.53 -10.71 31.75
N LEU A 6 14.78 -11.93 31.26
CA LEU A 6 14.54 -13.16 32.02
C LEU A 6 15.39 -13.22 33.29
N GLY A 7 16.67 -12.81 33.21
CA GLY A 7 17.54 -12.68 34.36
C GLY A 7 17.03 -11.67 35.39
N LEU A 8 16.57 -10.50 34.95
CA LEU A 8 15.96 -9.48 35.80
C LEU A 8 14.65 -9.97 36.42
N THR A 9 13.79 -10.66 35.65
CA THR A 9 12.56 -11.28 36.16
C THR A 9 12.86 -12.26 37.29
N ALA A 10 13.82 -13.17 37.09
CA ALA A 10 14.23 -14.13 38.11
C ALA A 10 14.83 -13.45 39.34
N ALA A 11 15.67 -12.42 39.15
CA ALA A 11 16.26 -11.66 40.25
C ALA A 11 15.20 -10.90 41.07
N THR A 12 14.20 -10.30 40.42
CA THR A 12 13.10 -9.59 41.09
C THR A 12 12.23 -10.55 41.90
N ILE A 13 11.93 -11.74 41.36
CA ILE A 13 11.17 -12.78 42.10
C ILE A 13 11.96 -13.29 43.30
N LEU A 14 13.26 -13.58 43.14
CA LEU A 14 14.11 -14.03 44.24
C LEU A 14 14.25 -12.97 45.33
N TYR A 15 14.37 -11.70 44.94
CA TYR A 15 14.41 -10.57 45.87
C TYR A 15 13.09 -10.41 46.63
N ALA A 16 11.94 -10.56 45.95
CA ALA A 16 10.63 -10.53 46.61
C ALA A 16 10.48 -11.66 47.64
N ILE A 17 10.89 -12.89 47.30
CA ILE A 17 10.86 -14.04 48.21
C ILE A 17 11.78 -13.80 49.42
N TYR A 18 12.98 -13.27 49.19
CA TYR A 18 13.94 -12.97 50.25
C TYR A 18 13.40 -11.96 51.27
N ASN A 19 12.79 -10.86 50.81
CA ASN A 19 12.21 -9.85 51.70
C ASN A 19 11.06 -10.42 52.52
N VAL A 20 10.19 -11.25 51.94
CA VAL A 20 9.12 -11.92 52.69
C VAL A 20 9.66 -12.82 53.79
N ILE A 21 10.72 -13.58 53.50
CA ILE A 21 11.34 -14.46 54.50
C ILE A 21 11.91 -13.65 55.66
N ILE A 22 12.53 -12.50 55.40
CA ILE A 22 13.03 -11.59 56.44
C ILE A 22 11.88 -11.03 57.26
N ASP A 23 10.85 -10.47 56.61
CA ASP A 23 9.72 -9.84 57.32
C ASP A 23 8.95 -10.85 58.19
N ILE A 24 8.82 -12.11 57.73
CA ILE A 24 8.26 -13.20 58.53
C ILE A 24 9.16 -13.54 59.72
N ARG A 25 10.48 -13.63 59.52
CA ARG A 25 11.45 -13.96 60.57
C ARG A 25 11.51 -12.89 61.65
N ASP A 26 11.43 -11.62 61.26
CA ASP A 26 11.53 -10.48 62.15
C ASP A 26 10.17 -10.09 62.76
N GLY A 27 9.09 -10.78 62.37
CA GLY A 27 7.74 -10.60 62.90
C GLY A 27 7.04 -9.32 62.44
N VAL A 28 7.49 -8.73 61.33
CA VAL A 28 7.01 -7.43 60.79
C VAL A 28 6.20 -7.62 59.50
N PHE A 29 5.78 -8.84 59.17
CA PHE A 29 4.94 -9.10 58.00
C PHE A 29 3.59 -8.39 58.12
N ASP A 30 3.42 -7.30 57.38
CA ASP A 30 2.24 -6.43 57.45
C ASP A 30 1.70 -6.06 56.07
N GLY A 31 0.73 -5.14 56.04
CA GLY A 31 0.13 -4.66 54.79
C GLY A 31 1.14 -4.01 53.82
N LEU A 32 2.23 -3.44 54.33
CA LEU A 32 3.28 -2.81 53.53
C LEU A 32 4.13 -3.87 52.83
N THR A 33 4.44 -4.98 53.51
CA THR A 33 5.10 -6.15 52.90
C THR A 33 4.27 -6.71 51.75
N ILE A 34 2.95 -6.81 51.93
CA ILE A 34 2.02 -7.30 50.89
C ILE A 34 2.02 -6.35 49.68
N VAL A 35 1.94 -5.04 49.90
CA VAL A 35 2.00 -4.04 48.82
C VAL A 35 3.33 -4.09 48.07
N GLY A 36 4.45 -4.20 48.80
CA GLY A 36 5.79 -4.36 48.21
C GLY A 36 5.91 -5.62 47.35
N LEU A 37 5.33 -6.74 47.80
CA LEU A 37 5.32 -7.99 47.04
C LEU A 37 4.48 -7.88 45.77
N LEU A 38 3.29 -7.28 45.84
CA LEU A 38 2.44 -7.04 44.67
C LEU A 38 3.15 -6.14 43.65
N PHE A 39 3.83 -5.09 44.10
CA PHE A 39 4.62 -4.21 43.24
C PHE A 39 5.78 -4.97 42.56
N LEU A 40 6.55 -5.77 43.30
CA LEU A 40 7.65 -6.55 42.74
C LEU A 40 7.18 -7.63 41.77
N LEU A 41 6.02 -8.26 42.02
CA LEU A 41 5.39 -9.19 41.07
C LEU A 41 4.95 -8.48 39.79
N LEU A 42 4.43 -7.25 39.89
CA LEU A 42 4.07 -6.43 38.73
C LEU A 42 5.31 -6.05 37.92
N VAL A 43 6.40 -5.65 38.57
CA VAL A 43 7.69 -5.35 37.92
C VAL A 43 8.28 -6.60 37.26
N ALA A 44 8.22 -7.77 37.92
CA ALA A 44 8.61 -9.04 37.33
C ALA A 44 7.74 -9.39 36.12
N GLY A 45 6.43 -9.12 36.18
CA GLY A 45 5.50 -9.26 35.05
C GLY A 45 5.89 -8.37 33.87
N VAL A 46 6.28 -7.11 34.13
CA VAL A 46 6.80 -6.19 33.10
C VAL A 46 8.09 -6.71 32.49
N PHE A 47 9.04 -7.23 33.27
CA PHE A 47 10.27 -7.82 32.72
C PHE A 47 10.00 -9.11 31.94
N GLY A 48 9.07 -9.95 32.38
CA GLY A 48 8.63 -11.13 31.65
C GLY A 48 7.98 -10.76 30.31
N PHE A 49 7.11 -9.74 30.31
CA PHE A 49 6.50 -9.17 29.12
C PHE A 49 7.55 -8.58 28.17
N LEU A 50 8.53 -7.84 28.67
CA LEU A 50 9.65 -7.32 27.87
C LEU A 50 10.52 -8.46 27.31
N ALA A 51 10.80 -9.50 28.09
CA ALA A 51 11.53 -10.68 27.61
C ALA A 51 10.79 -11.38 26.46
N TRP A 52 9.47 -11.45 26.54
CA TRP A 52 8.58 -11.97 25.51
C TRP A 52 8.51 -11.06 24.27
N LEU A 53 8.42 -9.74 24.45
CA LEU A 53 8.46 -8.74 23.38
C LEU A 53 9.76 -8.86 22.54
N PHE A 54 10.86 -9.25 23.18
CA PHE A 54 12.16 -9.47 22.54
C PHE A 54 12.42 -10.93 22.13
N ASP A 55 11.38 -11.78 22.05
CA ASP A 55 11.44 -13.18 21.59
C ASP A 55 11.23 -13.34 20.07
N GLY A 56 10.71 -12.32 19.39
CA GLY A 56 10.75 -12.21 17.92
C GLY A 56 12.15 -11.89 17.38
N LYS A 57 12.39 -12.06 16.06
CA LYS A 57 13.66 -11.74 15.39
C LYS A 57 14.29 -10.47 15.98
N SER A 58 15.57 -10.51 16.33
CA SER A 58 16.21 -9.41 17.07
C SER A 58 16.00 -8.06 16.35
N PRO A 59 15.78 -6.95 17.08
CA PRO A 59 15.66 -5.62 16.50
C PRO A 59 16.82 -5.31 15.54
N VAL A 60 18.02 -5.81 15.84
CA VAL A 60 19.23 -5.67 15.02
C VAL A 60 19.13 -6.42 13.68
N LYS A 61 18.60 -7.66 13.66
CA LYS A 61 18.38 -8.38 12.39
C LYS A 61 17.31 -7.71 11.54
N ARG A 62 16.27 -7.15 12.18
CA ARG A 62 15.21 -6.41 11.49
C ARG A 62 15.70 -5.06 10.96
N THR A 63 16.49 -4.31 11.72
CA THR A 63 17.18 -3.11 11.23
C THR A 63 18.11 -3.46 10.07
N ALA A 64 18.78 -4.62 10.10
CA ALA A 64 19.61 -5.08 9.00
C ALA A 64 18.80 -5.47 7.75
N GLU A 65 17.65 -6.15 7.89
CA GLU A 65 16.75 -6.46 6.77
C GLU A 65 16.09 -5.18 6.20
N GLN A 66 15.65 -4.26 7.05
CA GLN A 66 15.15 -2.95 6.64
C GLN A 66 16.23 -2.12 5.94
N ALA A 67 17.46 -2.14 6.47
CA ALA A 67 18.60 -1.51 5.81
C ALA A 67 18.89 -2.14 4.44
N LYS A 68 18.76 -3.47 4.30
CA LYS A 68 18.88 -4.14 2.99
C LYS A 68 17.78 -3.70 2.01
N ASN A 69 16.54 -3.56 2.47
CA ASN A 69 15.43 -3.10 1.62
C ASN A 69 15.63 -1.65 1.17
N VAL A 70 16.08 -0.77 2.08
CA VAL A 70 16.45 0.61 1.75
C VAL A 70 17.62 0.65 0.76
N VAL A 71 18.65 -0.18 0.96
CA VAL A 71 19.79 -0.29 0.04
C VAL A 71 19.34 -0.79 -1.33
N LYS A 72 18.47 -1.79 -1.40
CA LYS A 72 17.90 -2.30 -2.65
C LYS A 72 17.12 -1.20 -3.38
N GLN A 73 16.28 -0.46 -2.68
CA GLN A 73 15.51 0.64 -3.25
C GLN A 73 16.41 1.76 -3.77
N GLU A 74 17.45 2.14 -3.02
CA GLU A 74 18.43 3.13 -3.48
C GLU A 74 19.27 2.62 -4.66
N GLN A 75 19.54 1.32 -4.72
CA GLN A 75 20.21 0.69 -5.86
C GLN A 75 19.33 0.70 -7.12
N GLU A 76 18.03 0.38 -7.00
CA GLU A 76 17.06 0.50 -8.09
C GLU A 76 16.96 1.95 -8.60
N LYS A 77 16.92 2.93 -7.70
CA LYS A 77 16.97 4.36 -8.07
C LYS A 77 18.27 4.73 -8.77
N PHE A 78 19.40 4.17 -8.33
CA PHE A 78 20.70 4.40 -8.96
C PHE A 78 20.76 3.80 -10.37
N ASP A 79 20.30 2.56 -10.54
CA ASP A 79 20.24 1.90 -11.84
C ASP A 79 19.33 2.67 -12.80
N ALA A 80 18.17 3.14 -12.32
CA ALA A 80 17.31 4.06 -13.08
C ALA A 80 18.05 5.35 -13.45
N TYR A 81 18.77 5.96 -12.51
CA TYR A 81 19.57 7.16 -12.77
C TYR A 81 20.63 6.95 -13.85
N VAL A 82 21.32 5.80 -13.85
CA VAL A 82 22.33 5.47 -14.87
C VAL A 82 21.70 5.44 -16.26
N SER A 83 20.49 4.87 -16.38
CA SER A 83 19.77 4.75 -17.66
C SER A 83 19.27 6.08 -18.24
N TYR A 84 19.19 7.15 -17.45
CA TYR A 84 18.65 8.43 -17.91
C TYR A 84 19.57 9.18 -18.89
N SER A 85 18.94 9.91 -19.80
CA SER A 85 19.63 10.80 -20.74
C SER A 85 20.34 11.95 -20.01
N PRO A 86 21.39 12.56 -20.61
CA PRO A 86 22.11 13.68 -20.00
C PRO A 86 21.23 14.88 -19.65
N ALA A 87 20.16 15.12 -20.42
CA ALA A 87 19.21 16.19 -20.15
C ALA A 87 18.45 15.96 -18.83
N ILE A 88 17.98 14.73 -18.60
CA ILE A 88 17.30 14.34 -17.36
C ILE A 88 18.25 14.40 -16.17
N LYS A 89 19.50 13.92 -16.31
CA LYS A 89 20.52 14.03 -15.25
C LYS A 89 20.77 15.48 -14.82
N ARG A 90 20.85 16.42 -15.78
CA ARG A 90 20.95 17.86 -15.49
C ARG A 90 19.72 18.41 -14.77
N ARG A 91 18.51 18.00 -15.17
CA ARG A 91 17.26 18.37 -14.50
C ARG A 91 17.26 17.91 -13.04
N ILE A 92 17.59 16.64 -12.79
CA ILE A 92 17.69 16.06 -11.44
C ILE A 92 18.60 16.92 -10.57
N TRP A 93 19.81 17.22 -11.05
CA TRP A 93 20.77 18.06 -10.33
C TRP A 93 20.22 19.45 -9.99
N LYS A 94 19.59 20.13 -10.95
CA LYS A 94 18.98 21.46 -10.73
C LYS A 94 17.90 21.41 -9.65
N PHE A 95 16.96 20.47 -9.75
CA PHE A 95 15.86 20.34 -8.80
C PHE A 95 16.35 19.93 -7.41
N ARG A 96 17.35 19.04 -7.31
CA ARG A 96 17.96 18.67 -6.03
C ARG A 96 18.65 19.85 -5.36
N ILE A 97 19.41 20.66 -6.10
CA ILE A 97 20.02 21.88 -5.54
C ILE A 97 18.95 22.85 -5.05
N ILE A 98 17.94 23.16 -5.86
CA ILE A 98 16.87 24.10 -5.48
C ILE A 98 16.12 23.58 -4.25
N GLY A 99 15.75 22.29 -4.24
CA GLY A 99 15.08 21.65 -3.11
C GLY A 99 15.91 21.72 -1.83
N LEU A 100 17.21 21.41 -1.90
CA LEU A 100 18.12 21.50 -0.74
C LEU A 100 18.26 22.93 -0.22
N VAL A 101 18.32 23.93 -1.11
CA VAL A 101 18.36 25.34 -0.70
C VAL A 101 17.08 25.74 0.03
N LEU A 102 15.91 25.31 -0.43
CA LEU A 102 14.62 25.57 0.23
C LEU A 102 14.53 24.87 1.60
N VAL A 103 14.98 23.61 1.69
CA VAL A 103 15.04 22.89 2.97
C VAL A 103 15.97 23.60 3.95
N ALA A 104 17.16 24.01 3.51
CA ALA A 104 18.10 24.75 4.36
C ALA A 104 17.53 26.10 4.82
N LEU A 105 16.83 26.81 3.93
CA LEU A 105 16.14 28.06 4.26
C LEU A 105 15.05 27.84 5.31
N ALA A 106 14.23 26.79 5.16
CA ALA A 106 13.19 26.45 6.13
C ALA A 106 13.77 26.11 7.51
N VAL A 107 14.83 25.29 7.55
CA VAL A 107 15.52 24.94 8.80
C VAL A 107 16.12 26.19 9.45
N TRP A 108 16.74 27.06 8.66
CA TRP A 108 17.29 28.32 9.16
C TRP A 108 16.20 29.23 9.74
N LEU A 109 15.07 29.39 9.07
CA LEU A 109 13.92 30.15 9.57
C LEU A 109 13.39 29.59 10.90
N CYS A 110 13.36 28.26 11.04
CA CYS A 110 12.96 27.62 12.28
C CYS A 110 13.94 27.88 13.45
N ILE A 111 15.24 27.96 13.17
CA ILE A 111 16.27 28.16 14.19
C ILE A 111 16.42 29.64 14.55
N ALA A 112 16.24 30.55 13.58
CA ALA A 112 16.41 31.99 13.75
C ALA A 112 15.33 32.65 14.64
N GLY A 113 14.32 31.90 15.07
CA GLY A 113 13.55 32.18 16.30
C GLY A 113 12.62 33.40 16.29
N ASN A 114 12.37 34.04 15.14
CA ASN A 114 11.55 35.25 15.07
C ASN A 114 10.08 34.95 14.73
N TRP A 115 9.46 34.09 15.54
CA TRP A 115 8.14 33.50 15.30
C TRP A 115 6.98 34.50 15.33
N ASP A 116 7.18 35.68 15.92
CA ASP A 116 6.22 36.79 15.91
C ASP A 116 6.13 37.48 14.53
N THR A 117 7.17 37.37 13.71
CA THR A 117 7.24 38.00 12.37
C THR A 117 7.07 36.98 11.24
N ILE A 118 7.61 35.77 11.39
CA ILE A 118 7.45 34.68 10.43
C ILE A 118 6.90 33.48 11.19
N PRO A 119 5.59 33.20 11.09
CA PRO A 119 4.98 32.05 11.72
C PRO A 119 5.67 30.74 11.32
N VAL A 120 5.73 29.79 12.27
CA VAL A 120 6.27 28.44 12.03
C VAL A 120 5.66 27.80 10.79
N SER A 121 4.36 28.03 10.54
CA SER A 121 3.65 27.52 9.38
C SER A 121 4.29 27.92 8.04
N ILE A 122 4.88 29.11 7.93
CA ILE A 122 5.56 29.56 6.70
C ILE A 122 6.82 28.72 6.48
N ALA A 123 7.62 28.51 7.53
CA ALA A 123 8.82 27.68 7.44
C ALA A 123 8.45 26.22 7.11
N THR A 124 7.37 25.70 7.69
CA THR A 124 6.85 24.36 7.36
C THR A 124 6.39 24.26 5.91
N VAL A 125 5.67 25.24 5.38
CA VAL A 125 5.26 25.26 3.96
C VAL A 125 6.48 25.28 3.03
N ILE A 126 7.49 26.10 3.34
CA ILE A 126 8.75 26.15 2.56
C ILE A 126 9.47 24.80 2.61
N LEU A 127 9.48 24.13 3.78
CA LEU A 127 10.07 22.80 3.94
C LEU A 127 9.36 21.77 3.05
N ILE A 128 8.03 21.75 3.08
CA ILE A 128 7.21 20.84 2.25
C ILE A 128 7.48 21.09 0.76
N ILE A 129 7.52 22.36 0.34
CA ILE A 129 7.83 22.72 -1.05
C ILE A 129 9.25 22.29 -1.41
N GLY A 130 10.24 22.48 -0.53
CA GLY A 130 11.62 22.07 -0.75
C GLY A 130 11.77 20.57 -0.96
N ILE A 131 11.12 19.77 -0.13
CA ILE A 131 11.08 18.29 -0.25
C ILE A 131 10.36 17.89 -1.55
N ALA A 132 9.21 18.51 -1.85
CA ALA A 132 8.47 18.23 -3.08
C ALA A 132 9.29 18.54 -4.34
N VAL A 133 9.94 19.70 -4.41
CA VAL A 133 10.82 20.09 -5.52
C VAL A 133 12.00 19.13 -5.66
N PHE A 134 12.59 18.70 -4.54
CA PHE A 134 13.67 17.71 -4.57
C PHE A 134 13.21 16.39 -5.23
N ASN A 135 12.05 15.86 -4.80
CA ASN A 135 11.51 14.61 -5.30
C ASN A 135 10.99 14.72 -6.74
N MET A 136 10.42 15.86 -7.15
CA MET A 136 10.00 16.12 -8.53
C MET A 136 11.17 16.15 -9.53
N GLY A 137 12.42 16.22 -9.04
CA GLY A 137 13.61 16.25 -9.87
C GLY A 137 13.84 14.98 -10.67
N SER A 138 13.46 13.81 -10.13
CA SER A 138 13.65 12.51 -10.79
C SER A 138 12.33 11.72 -10.88
N PRO A 139 12.08 10.98 -11.97
CA PRO A 139 10.91 10.12 -12.06
C PRO A 139 10.86 9.07 -10.95
N ALA A 140 12.00 8.51 -10.56
CA ALA A 140 12.08 7.48 -9.52
C ALA A 140 11.67 8.03 -8.14
N ASP A 141 12.12 9.23 -7.78
CA ASP A 141 11.76 9.86 -6.50
C ASP A 141 10.30 10.33 -6.51
N TYR A 142 9.82 10.88 -7.64
CA TYR A 142 8.42 11.28 -7.80
C TYR A 142 7.45 10.08 -7.69
N ASN A 143 7.70 9.01 -8.46
CA ASN A 143 6.85 7.81 -8.49
C ASN A 143 6.89 7.04 -7.17
N ALA A 144 7.94 7.19 -6.36
CA ALA A 144 7.98 6.65 -5.01
C ALA A 144 7.05 7.40 -4.04
N MET A 145 6.79 8.69 -4.30
CA MET A 145 6.07 9.59 -3.39
C MET A 145 4.55 9.65 -3.65
N THR A 146 4.08 9.35 -4.86
CA THR A 146 2.66 9.43 -5.23
C THR A 146 2.19 8.24 -6.06
N ASP A 147 0.94 7.83 -5.86
CA ASP A 147 0.23 6.88 -6.73
C ASP A 147 -0.79 7.56 -7.64
N GLY A 148 -1.15 8.82 -7.35
CA GLY A 148 -2.15 9.57 -8.12
C GLY A 148 -1.69 9.95 -9.53
N GLY A 149 -0.39 9.80 -9.81
CA GLY A 149 0.19 10.01 -11.12
C GLY A 149 1.57 9.38 -11.24
N ALA A 150 2.10 9.37 -12.46
CA ALA A 150 3.43 8.86 -12.74
C ALA A 150 4.20 9.87 -13.59
N MET A 151 5.50 9.96 -13.34
CA MET A 151 6.45 10.70 -14.16
C MET A 151 7.23 9.72 -15.03
N ILE A 152 7.35 10.05 -16.31
CA ILE A 152 8.06 9.25 -17.31
C ILE A 152 9.17 10.10 -17.91
N ALA A 153 10.41 9.59 -17.87
CA ALA A 153 11.53 10.22 -18.56
C ALA A 153 11.58 9.80 -20.03
N MET A 154 11.71 10.78 -20.92
CA MET A 154 11.92 10.54 -22.34
C MET A 154 13.41 10.34 -22.65
N ASP A 155 13.67 9.52 -23.66
CA ASP A 155 14.99 9.29 -24.24
C ASP A 155 15.51 10.52 -24.99
N VAL A 156 14.62 11.17 -25.74
CA VAL A 156 14.82 12.41 -26.50
C VAL A 156 13.57 13.31 -26.36
N PRO A 157 13.63 14.60 -26.71
CA PRO A 157 12.43 15.44 -26.74
C PRO A 157 11.35 14.82 -27.64
N ARG A 158 10.16 14.53 -27.08
CA ARG A 158 9.02 13.97 -27.82
C ARG A 158 7.90 15.00 -27.96
N LYS A 159 6.99 14.75 -28.90
CA LYS A 159 5.74 15.52 -29.08
C LYS A 159 4.52 14.69 -28.72
N ILE A 160 3.47 15.32 -28.21
CA ILE A 160 2.27 14.62 -27.75
C ILE A 160 1.53 13.90 -28.89
N GLU A 161 1.64 14.44 -30.12
CA GLU A 161 1.04 13.87 -31.32
C GLU A 161 1.64 12.49 -31.68
N GLU A 162 2.88 12.20 -31.30
CA GLU A 162 3.49 10.89 -31.48
C GLU A 162 2.76 9.83 -30.66
N PHE A 163 2.45 10.16 -29.40
CA PHE A 163 1.70 9.29 -28.51
C PHE A 163 0.25 9.16 -28.97
N TYR A 164 -0.41 10.26 -29.35
CA TYR A 164 -1.76 10.19 -29.89
C TYR A 164 -1.85 9.23 -31.08
N ARG A 165 -0.92 9.30 -32.03
CA ARG A 165 -0.92 8.41 -33.19
C ARG A 165 -0.80 6.93 -32.81
N ALA A 166 -0.03 6.64 -31.78
CA ALA A 166 0.20 5.29 -31.29
C ALA A 166 -0.99 4.74 -30.50
N PHE A 167 -1.62 5.57 -29.66
CA PHE A 167 -2.66 5.14 -28.72
C PHE A 167 -4.10 5.33 -29.22
N GLN A 168 -4.36 6.13 -30.27
CA GLN A 168 -5.72 6.38 -30.80
C GLN A 168 -6.45 5.11 -31.29
N ASN A 169 -5.71 4.04 -31.59
CA ASN A 169 -6.27 2.78 -32.09
C ASN A 169 -6.39 1.71 -31.00
N GLU A 170 -5.92 2.00 -29.79
CA GLU A 170 -6.03 1.07 -28.69
C GLU A 170 -7.42 1.22 -28.05
N LYS A 171 -8.17 0.12 -28.01
CA LYS A 171 -9.45 0.07 -27.30
C LYS A 171 -9.15 -0.22 -25.83
N THR A 172 -9.72 0.58 -24.94
CA THR A 172 -9.63 0.39 -23.49
C THR A 172 -11.01 0.67 -22.87
N PRO A 173 -11.22 0.39 -21.57
CA PRO A 173 -12.51 0.65 -20.90
C PRO A 173 -12.92 2.13 -20.91
N LEU A 174 -11.93 3.03 -20.83
CA LEU A 174 -12.14 4.47 -20.96
C LEU A 174 -12.18 4.94 -22.42
N GLY A 175 -12.26 4.02 -23.38
CA GLY A 175 -12.21 4.31 -24.81
C GLY A 175 -10.79 4.63 -25.29
N SER A 176 -10.66 4.90 -26.58
CA SER A 176 -9.35 5.23 -27.17
C SER A 176 -8.90 6.64 -26.81
N ALA A 177 -7.60 6.85 -26.91
CA ALA A 177 -7.02 8.16 -26.66
C ALA A 177 -7.46 9.24 -27.66
N TYR A 178 -7.63 10.47 -27.18
CA TYR A 178 -7.78 11.69 -27.99
C TYR A 178 -6.94 12.83 -27.41
N LEU A 179 -6.80 13.91 -28.17
CA LEU A 179 -6.11 15.12 -27.72
C LEU A 179 -7.12 16.12 -27.15
N GLY A 180 -6.81 16.70 -25.99
CA GLY A 180 -7.62 17.74 -25.37
C GLY A 180 -6.78 18.73 -24.56
N LYS A 181 -7.46 19.72 -23.98
CA LYS A 181 -6.88 20.70 -23.05
C LYS A 181 -7.67 20.75 -21.76
N PHE A 182 -6.98 21.14 -20.69
CA PHE A 182 -7.58 21.40 -19.39
C PHE A 182 -7.65 22.89 -19.11
N SER A 183 -8.63 23.32 -18.32
CA SER A 183 -8.75 24.71 -17.86
C SER A 183 -7.60 25.13 -16.93
N THR A 184 -7.04 24.17 -16.19
CA THR A 184 -5.98 24.37 -15.19
C THR A 184 -4.57 24.14 -15.71
N SER A 185 -4.42 23.64 -16.94
CA SER A 185 -3.13 23.28 -17.53
C SER A 185 -2.95 23.89 -18.92
N PRO A 186 -1.80 24.52 -19.21
CA PRO A 186 -1.53 25.05 -20.54
C PRO A 186 -1.13 23.97 -21.56
N TYR A 187 -1.03 22.70 -21.14
CA TYR A 187 -0.52 21.62 -21.98
C TYR A 187 -1.64 20.90 -22.71
N THR A 188 -1.43 20.67 -24.02
CA THR A 188 -2.21 19.66 -24.75
C THR A 188 -1.90 18.29 -24.16
N SER A 189 -2.96 17.54 -23.89
CA SER A 189 -2.90 16.26 -23.20
C SER A 189 -3.53 15.17 -24.06
N LEU A 190 -2.95 13.98 -24.00
CA LEU A 190 -3.56 12.74 -24.42
C LEU A 190 -4.55 12.32 -23.33
N ILE A 191 -5.81 12.08 -23.66
CA ILE A 191 -6.89 11.80 -22.69
C ILE A 191 -7.61 10.51 -23.10
N PHE A 192 -7.93 9.67 -22.11
CA PHE A 192 -8.81 8.51 -22.22
C PHE A 192 -9.99 8.72 -21.28
N GLY A 193 -11.22 8.63 -21.79
CA GLY A 193 -12.44 9.01 -21.07
C GLY A 193 -12.88 10.46 -21.37
N PRO A 194 -13.73 11.10 -20.57
CA PRO A 194 -14.33 10.58 -19.35
C PRO A 194 -15.33 9.45 -19.64
N ASN A 195 -15.49 8.55 -18.68
CA ASN A 195 -16.63 7.64 -18.64
C ASN A 195 -17.89 8.35 -18.10
N VAL A 196 -18.97 7.60 -17.91
CA VAL A 196 -20.25 8.11 -17.38
C VAL A 196 -20.17 8.66 -15.95
N ARG A 197 -19.13 8.27 -15.19
CA ARG A 197 -18.84 8.76 -13.83
C ARG A 197 -17.91 9.97 -13.82
N GLY A 198 -17.49 10.46 -14.99
CA GLY A 198 -16.55 11.58 -15.11
C GLY A 198 -15.08 11.19 -14.95
N GLU A 199 -14.77 9.90 -14.86
CA GLU A 199 -13.41 9.40 -14.66
C GLU A 199 -12.62 9.37 -15.95
N PHE A 200 -11.39 9.88 -15.93
CA PHE A 200 -10.48 9.85 -17.07
C PHE A 200 -9.02 9.72 -16.65
N LEU A 201 -8.23 9.14 -17.55
CA LEU A 201 -6.78 9.15 -17.49
C LEU A 201 -6.24 10.15 -18.50
N TYR A 202 -5.13 10.80 -18.15
CA TYR A 202 -4.49 11.74 -19.04
C TYR A 202 -2.98 11.65 -18.97
N PHE A 203 -2.34 11.99 -20.08
CA PHE A 203 -0.90 12.08 -20.23
C PHE A 203 -0.53 13.39 -20.92
N TYR A 204 0.40 14.15 -20.35
CA TYR A 204 0.91 15.35 -20.99
C TYR A 204 2.43 15.42 -20.90
N LEU A 205 3.02 16.13 -21.86
CA LEU A 205 4.45 16.43 -21.87
C LEU A 205 4.70 17.83 -21.32
N ASN A 206 5.80 17.99 -20.60
CA ASN A 206 6.30 19.31 -20.25
C ASN A 206 6.79 20.06 -21.51
N ARG A 207 7.11 21.36 -21.36
CA ARG A 207 7.43 22.25 -22.49
C ARG A 207 8.59 21.78 -23.38
N ASP A 208 9.58 21.10 -22.81
CA ASP A 208 10.75 20.63 -23.57
C ASP A 208 10.59 19.19 -24.10
N GLY A 209 9.45 18.54 -23.83
CA GLY A 209 9.15 17.19 -24.29
C GLY A 209 10.01 16.11 -23.65
N MET A 210 10.75 16.42 -22.57
CA MET A 210 11.65 15.46 -21.91
C MET A 210 10.99 14.70 -20.77
N ILE A 211 9.91 15.23 -20.19
CA ILE A 211 9.18 14.59 -19.10
C ILE A 211 7.71 14.49 -19.48
N GLY A 212 7.16 13.29 -19.34
CA GLY A 212 5.73 13.04 -19.38
C GLY A 212 5.15 12.84 -18.00
N TYR A 213 3.89 13.24 -17.82
CA TYR A 213 3.13 13.05 -16.60
C TYR A 213 1.84 12.31 -16.94
N VAL A 214 1.64 11.17 -16.30
CA VAL A 214 0.38 10.42 -16.29
C VAL A 214 -0.40 10.85 -15.05
N GLY A 215 -1.69 11.12 -15.21
CA GLY A 215 -2.58 11.44 -14.12
C GLY A 215 -3.95 10.79 -14.28
N TYR A 216 -4.70 10.81 -13.19
CA TYR A 216 -6.08 10.36 -13.10
C TYR A 216 -6.93 11.49 -12.51
N SER A 217 -8.17 11.63 -12.97
CA SER A 217 -9.12 12.59 -12.40
C SER A 217 -10.57 12.14 -12.62
N MET A 218 -11.44 12.59 -11.73
CA MET A 218 -12.90 12.41 -11.81
C MET A 218 -13.61 13.73 -12.17
N LEU A 219 -12.86 14.80 -12.45
CA LEU A 219 -13.40 16.15 -12.66
C LEU A 219 -13.45 16.47 -14.16
N ASP A 220 -14.35 15.82 -14.89
CA ASP A 220 -14.50 15.97 -16.34
C ASP A 220 -14.71 17.43 -16.80
N SER A 221 -15.37 18.25 -15.96
CA SER A 221 -15.53 19.69 -16.14
C SER A 221 -14.21 20.48 -16.28
N THR A 222 -13.08 19.87 -15.90
CA THR A 222 -11.75 20.45 -16.12
C THR A 222 -11.29 20.36 -17.57
N ILE A 223 -11.86 19.45 -18.38
CA ILE A 223 -11.59 19.33 -19.82
C ILE A 223 -12.28 20.51 -20.52
N SER A 224 -11.49 21.49 -20.95
CA SER A 224 -12.00 22.73 -21.53
C SER A 224 -12.21 22.65 -23.04
N GLU A 225 -11.45 21.80 -23.73
CA GLU A 225 -11.48 21.69 -25.18
C GLU A 225 -11.08 20.27 -25.62
N ARG A 226 -11.87 19.68 -26.53
CA ARG A 226 -11.48 18.46 -27.27
C ARG A 226 -10.91 18.88 -28.63
N LEU A 227 -9.66 18.53 -28.88
CA LEU A 227 -8.96 18.85 -30.13
C LEU A 227 -9.13 17.77 -31.19
N THR A 228 -9.31 16.52 -30.75
CA THR A 228 -9.69 15.38 -31.60
C THR A 228 -10.78 14.58 -30.92
N GLU A 229 -11.48 13.75 -31.69
CA GLU A 229 -12.44 12.78 -31.15
C GLU A 229 -11.78 11.43 -30.92
N PRO A 230 -12.17 10.68 -29.87
CA PRO A 230 -11.74 9.31 -29.69
C PRO A 230 -12.32 8.42 -30.80
N ARG A 231 -11.53 7.47 -31.30
CA ARG A 231 -11.98 6.48 -32.29
C ARG A 231 -12.97 5.48 -31.69
N PHE A 232 -12.71 5.07 -30.45
CA PHE A 232 -13.58 4.23 -29.65
C PHE A 232 -14.06 5.07 -28.46
N PRO A 233 -15.38 5.30 -28.29
CA PRO A 233 -15.90 6.01 -27.14
C PRO A 233 -15.63 5.22 -25.85
N ALA A 234 -15.64 5.90 -24.71
CA ALA A 234 -15.62 5.23 -23.41
C ALA A 234 -16.82 4.30 -23.29
N GLU A 235 -16.60 3.11 -22.75
CA GLU A 235 -17.70 2.18 -22.50
C GLU A 235 -18.59 2.77 -21.41
N ALA A 236 -19.90 2.70 -21.62
CA ALA A 236 -20.82 2.93 -20.52
C ALA A 236 -20.59 1.82 -19.49
N ASP A 237 -20.71 2.17 -18.20
CA ASP A 237 -20.58 1.32 -16.99
C ASP A 237 -21.52 0.08 -16.96
N ALA A 238 -22.08 -0.30 -18.11
CA ALA A 238 -23.11 -1.28 -18.33
C ALA A 238 -22.55 -2.70 -18.38
N GLY A 239 -22.03 -3.18 -17.25
CA GLY A 239 -22.25 -4.59 -16.94
C GLY A 239 -23.75 -4.85 -16.86
N GLU A 240 -24.25 -5.94 -17.46
CA GLU A 240 -25.67 -6.34 -17.31
C GLU A 240 -25.96 -6.85 -15.88
N ASP A 241 -24.91 -7.16 -15.12
CA ASP A 241 -24.91 -7.70 -13.75
C ASP A 241 -23.74 -7.14 -12.90
N LEU A 242 -23.71 -7.51 -11.61
CA LEU A 242 -22.65 -7.12 -10.66
C LEU A 242 -21.26 -7.54 -11.14
N ALA A 243 -21.13 -8.72 -11.76
CA ALA A 243 -19.86 -9.23 -12.24
C ALA A 243 -19.27 -8.36 -13.35
N GLY A 244 -20.09 -7.98 -14.34
CA GLY A 244 -19.68 -7.05 -15.40
C GLY A 244 -19.31 -5.67 -14.85
N HIS A 245 -20.04 -5.20 -13.83
CA HIS A 245 -19.74 -3.93 -13.16
C HIS A 245 -18.37 -3.95 -12.48
N LEU A 246 -18.08 -5.01 -11.72
CA LEU A 246 -16.80 -5.19 -11.04
C LEU A 246 -15.64 -5.35 -12.02
N VAL A 247 -15.85 -6.09 -13.12
CA VAL A 247 -14.84 -6.23 -14.19
C VAL A 247 -14.50 -4.86 -14.79
N TYR A 248 -15.50 -4.04 -15.13
CA TYR A 248 -15.29 -2.71 -15.70
C TYR A 248 -14.45 -1.81 -14.77
N HIS A 249 -14.82 -1.74 -13.48
CA HIS A 249 -14.04 -0.96 -12.49
C HIS A 249 -12.62 -1.48 -12.32
N SER A 250 -12.46 -2.80 -12.31
CA SER A 250 -11.15 -3.45 -12.22
C SER A 250 -10.25 -3.10 -13.41
N ASP A 251 -10.83 -3.07 -14.62
CA ASP A 251 -10.10 -2.73 -15.83
C ASP A 251 -9.72 -1.24 -15.87
N VAL A 252 -10.63 -0.33 -15.47
CA VAL A 252 -10.32 1.10 -15.31
C VAL A 252 -9.20 1.32 -14.30
N PHE A 253 -9.25 0.62 -13.17
CA PHE A 253 -8.22 0.67 -12.12
C PHE A 253 -6.85 0.23 -12.64
N LEU A 254 -6.79 -0.85 -13.41
CA LEU A 254 -5.57 -1.34 -14.05
C LEU A 254 -5.04 -0.43 -15.15
N MET A 255 -5.95 0.24 -15.86
CA MET A 255 -5.62 1.01 -17.04
C MET A 255 -4.54 2.07 -16.75
N ARG A 256 -4.50 2.63 -15.54
CA ARG A 256 -3.44 3.58 -15.13
C ARG A 256 -2.05 2.95 -15.20
N GLU A 257 -1.88 1.77 -14.61
CA GLU A 257 -0.58 1.09 -14.58
C GLU A 257 -0.19 0.59 -15.97
N TRP A 258 -1.17 0.04 -16.70
CA TRP A 258 -0.97 -0.31 -18.10
C TRP A 258 -0.50 0.91 -18.90
N LEU A 259 -1.16 2.06 -18.76
CA LEU A 259 -0.82 3.28 -19.49
C LEU A 259 0.61 3.71 -19.19
N GLN A 260 1.02 3.72 -17.91
CA GLN A 260 2.40 4.01 -17.55
C GLN A 260 3.38 3.04 -18.22
N LYS A 261 3.17 1.72 -18.06
CA LYS A 261 4.06 0.70 -18.63
C LYS A 261 4.11 0.76 -20.16
N SER A 262 2.97 1.01 -20.80
CA SER A 262 2.82 1.12 -22.25
C SER A 262 3.53 2.36 -22.78
N LEU A 263 3.43 3.50 -22.08
CA LEU A 263 4.16 4.72 -22.40
C LEU A 263 5.68 4.53 -22.24
N GLU A 264 6.13 3.92 -21.14
CA GLU A 264 7.56 3.60 -20.92
C GLU A 264 8.10 2.63 -21.98
N HIS A 265 7.30 1.63 -22.38
CA HIS A 265 7.65 0.71 -23.45
C HIS A 265 7.75 1.44 -24.79
N PHE A 266 6.75 2.27 -25.13
CA PHE A 266 6.73 3.07 -26.35
C PHE A 266 7.92 4.02 -26.46
N VAL A 267 8.34 4.64 -25.35
CA VAL A 267 9.55 5.48 -25.33
C VAL A 267 10.78 4.66 -25.73
N LYS A 268 10.89 3.41 -25.27
CA LYS A 268 12.04 2.52 -25.52
C LYS A 268 12.01 1.85 -26.89
N THR A 269 10.84 1.46 -27.39
CA THR A 269 10.70 0.57 -28.54
C THR A 269 9.96 1.18 -29.72
N GLY A 270 9.22 2.28 -29.51
CA GLY A 270 8.34 2.88 -30.51
C GLY A 270 7.00 2.16 -30.71
N THR A 271 6.71 1.11 -29.92
CA THR A 271 5.44 0.37 -29.97
C THR A 271 4.74 0.40 -28.62
N ILE A 272 3.41 0.41 -28.60
CA ILE A 272 2.63 0.34 -27.36
C ILE A 272 2.49 -1.12 -26.89
N LEU A 273 2.28 -1.31 -25.59
CA LEU A 273 1.79 -2.58 -25.07
C LEU A 273 0.27 -2.64 -25.27
N PRO A 274 -0.29 -3.75 -25.79
CA PRO A 274 -1.74 -3.89 -25.91
C PRO A 274 -2.38 -3.94 -24.52
N PHE A 275 -3.57 -3.36 -24.39
CA PHE A 275 -4.40 -3.49 -23.20
C PHE A 275 -4.98 -4.92 -23.13
N ARG A 276 -5.12 -5.45 -21.92
CA ARG A 276 -5.69 -6.79 -21.68
C ARG A 276 -6.82 -6.63 -20.68
N GLU A 277 -8.04 -6.83 -21.15
CA GLU A 277 -9.26 -6.82 -20.34
C GLU A 277 -9.29 -8.02 -19.38
N ILE A 278 -9.91 -7.83 -18.22
CA ILE A 278 -10.18 -8.87 -17.23
C ILE A 278 -11.42 -9.67 -17.65
N SER A 279 -11.41 -10.96 -17.35
CA SER A 279 -12.59 -11.81 -17.49
C SER A 279 -13.36 -11.94 -16.17
N PRO A 280 -14.69 -12.12 -16.18
CA PRO A 280 -15.49 -12.30 -14.96
C PRO A 280 -14.99 -13.43 -14.04
N SER A 281 -14.42 -14.51 -14.59
CA SER A 281 -13.83 -15.62 -13.83
C SER A 281 -12.61 -15.23 -12.97
N GLN A 282 -12.16 -13.97 -13.07
CA GLN A 282 -11.07 -13.41 -12.29
C GLN A 282 -11.57 -12.51 -11.17
N ILE A 283 -12.88 -12.38 -10.98
CA ILE A 283 -13.49 -11.62 -9.89
C ILE A 283 -14.12 -12.58 -8.88
N TYR A 284 -13.86 -12.35 -7.60
CA TYR A 284 -14.40 -13.15 -6.50
C TYR A 284 -14.92 -12.23 -5.41
N THR A 285 -16.03 -12.60 -4.77
CA THR A 285 -16.52 -11.90 -3.58
C THR A 285 -15.79 -12.45 -2.36
N PHE A 286 -15.44 -11.57 -1.42
CA PHE A 286 -14.81 -11.91 -0.15
C PHE A 286 -15.61 -11.28 0.97
N SER A 287 -16.36 -12.10 1.72
CA SER A 287 -17.32 -11.63 2.71
C SER A 287 -16.99 -12.17 4.09
N GLU A 288 -17.05 -11.32 5.12
CA GLU A 288 -16.90 -11.72 6.52
C GLU A 288 -18.26 -12.02 7.17
N ASP A 289 -18.41 -13.23 7.69
CA ASP A 289 -19.52 -13.61 8.57
C ASP A 289 -19.04 -13.63 10.02
N PHE A 290 -19.54 -12.69 10.83
CA PHE A 290 -19.19 -12.64 12.25
C PHE A 290 -19.72 -13.86 13.01
N LYS A 291 -18.84 -14.60 13.67
CA LYS A 291 -19.20 -15.68 14.61
C LYS A 291 -18.82 -15.25 16.03
N LEU A 292 -19.72 -15.42 16.99
CA LEU A 292 -19.50 -15.12 18.43
C LEU A 292 -18.20 -15.72 19.01
N THR A 293 -17.66 -16.78 18.40
CA THR A 293 -16.48 -17.53 18.86
C THR A 293 -15.28 -17.46 17.92
N GLY A 294 -15.31 -16.66 16.85
CA GLY A 294 -14.27 -16.65 15.83
C GLY A 294 -14.55 -15.76 14.62
N GLN A 295 -13.82 -15.98 13.53
CA GLN A 295 -14.05 -15.32 12.24
C GLN A 295 -14.29 -16.39 11.18
N HIS A 296 -15.22 -16.09 10.28
CA HIS A 296 -15.50 -16.88 9.10
C HIS A 296 -15.53 -15.97 7.90
N PHE A 297 -14.83 -16.34 6.84
CA PHE A 297 -14.93 -15.65 5.56
C PHE A 297 -15.34 -16.62 4.49
N THR A 298 -16.12 -16.14 3.52
CA THR A 298 -16.47 -16.88 2.32
C THR A 298 -15.86 -16.21 1.10
N VAL A 299 -15.38 -17.03 0.17
CA VAL A 299 -14.88 -16.60 -1.14
C VAL A 299 -15.77 -17.22 -2.20
N GLN A 300 -16.49 -16.41 -2.94
CA GLN A 300 -17.41 -16.89 -3.98
C GLN A 300 -17.00 -16.44 -5.36
N ASP A 301 -17.28 -17.24 -6.37
CA ASP A 301 -17.19 -16.82 -7.77
C ASP A 301 -18.37 -15.91 -8.16
N THR A 302 -18.38 -15.47 -9.41
CA THR A 302 -19.42 -14.59 -9.98
C THR A 302 -20.80 -15.27 -10.09
N ASP A 303 -20.86 -16.60 -10.05
CA ASP A 303 -22.10 -17.37 -10.02
C ASP A 303 -22.63 -17.58 -8.58
N GLY A 304 -21.91 -17.10 -7.56
CA GLY A 304 -22.26 -17.23 -6.14
C GLY A 304 -21.85 -18.58 -5.54
N ASN A 305 -21.04 -19.38 -6.23
CA ASN A 305 -20.54 -20.64 -5.69
C ASN A 305 -19.39 -20.37 -4.72
N THR A 306 -19.49 -20.87 -3.48
CA THR A 306 -18.39 -20.80 -2.52
C THR A 306 -17.24 -21.72 -2.94
N LEU A 307 -16.08 -21.13 -3.23
CA LEU A 307 -14.87 -21.84 -3.61
C LEU A 307 -13.93 -22.10 -2.43
N TYR A 308 -13.85 -21.12 -1.53
CA TYR A 308 -13.06 -21.22 -0.31
C TYR A 308 -13.82 -20.68 0.89
N THR A 309 -13.50 -21.24 2.05
CA THR A 309 -13.88 -20.66 3.34
C THR A 309 -12.63 -20.41 4.17
N VAL A 310 -12.64 -19.36 4.98
CA VAL A 310 -11.56 -19.08 5.92
C VAL A 310 -12.10 -19.13 7.33
N ASP A 311 -11.55 -20.01 8.17
CA ASP A 311 -11.95 -20.16 9.55
C ASP A 311 -10.83 -19.78 10.52
N GLY A 312 -11.16 -18.93 11.49
CA GLY A 312 -10.34 -18.62 12.65
C GLY A 312 -11.12 -18.81 13.95
N THR A 313 -10.50 -19.42 14.96
CA THR A 313 -11.08 -19.53 16.31
C THR A 313 -10.40 -18.54 17.24
N ALA A 314 -11.16 -17.84 18.10
CA ALA A 314 -10.61 -16.96 19.12
C ALA A 314 -9.50 -17.67 19.93
N PRO A 315 -8.30 -17.08 20.12
CA PRO A 315 -7.94 -15.66 19.94
C PRO A 315 -7.47 -15.24 18.53
N LEU A 316 -7.89 -15.93 17.47
CA LEU A 316 -7.64 -15.58 16.05
C LEU A 316 -6.15 -15.49 15.69
N VAL A 317 -5.36 -16.38 16.29
CA VAL A 317 -3.92 -16.52 16.02
C VAL A 317 -3.67 -17.29 14.73
N LYS A 318 -4.43 -18.36 14.50
CA LYS A 318 -4.38 -19.17 13.28
C LYS A 318 -5.69 -19.00 12.51
N LEU A 319 -5.60 -18.72 11.21
CA LEU A 319 -6.71 -18.89 10.27
C LEU A 319 -6.34 -19.92 9.22
N ARG A 320 -7.34 -20.66 8.76
CA ARG A 320 -7.19 -21.75 7.79
C ARG A 320 -8.06 -21.45 6.58
N VAL A 321 -7.47 -21.53 5.40
CA VAL A 321 -8.18 -21.45 4.12
C VAL A 321 -8.50 -22.88 3.71
N LEU A 322 -9.79 -23.18 3.59
CA LEU A 322 -10.33 -24.49 3.25
C LEU A 322 -10.91 -24.44 1.84
N ASP A 323 -10.65 -25.47 1.03
CA ASP A 323 -11.31 -25.65 -0.27
C ASP A 323 -12.75 -26.19 -0.12
N SER A 324 -13.44 -26.38 -1.25
CA SER A 324 -14.81 -26.92 -1.28
C SER A 324 -14.96 -28.37 -0.77
N TYR A 325 -13.85 -29.05 -0.44
CA TYR A 325 -13.83 -30.39 0.16
C TYR A 325 -13.38 -30.34 1.63
N ASP A 326 -13.40 -29.17 2.28
CA ASP A 326 -12.92 -28.92 3.64
C ASP A 326 -11.44 -29.26 3.86
N ARG A 327 -10.62 -29.25 2.80
CA ARG A 327 -9.17 -29.49 2.91
C ARG A 327 -8.44 -28.17 3.12
N GLU A 328 -7.55 -28.14 4.11
CA GLU A 328 -6.66 -26.99 4.37
C GLU A 328 -5.66 -26.84 3.22
N VAL A 329 -5.85 -25.83 2.37
CA VAL A 329 -4.94 -25.49 1.27
C VAL A 329 -3.89 -24.48 1.70
N PHE A 330 -4.24 -23.59 2.63
CA PHE A 330 -3.35 -22.62 3.22
C PHE A 330 -3.72 -22.38 4.68
N ALA A 331 -2.73 -21.95 5.47
CA ALA A 331 -2.96 -21.41 6.79
C ALA A 331 -2.10 -20.18 7.03
N MET A 332 -2.61 -19.25 7.81
CA MET A 332 -1.89 -18.07 8.25
C MET A 332 -1.83 -18.04 9.77
N THR A 333 -0.67 -17.68 10.31
CA THR A 333 -0.49 -17.51 11.76
C THR A 333 0.02 -16.10 12.04
N LYS A 334 -0.76 -15.31 12.78
CA LYS A 334 -0.34 -13.99 13.27
C LYS A 334 0.71 -14.17 14.36
N GLN A 335 1.85 -13.51 14.22
CA GLN A 335 2.84 -13.47 15.28
C GLN A 335 2.46 -12.41 16.31
N LEU A 336 2.09 -12.85 17.51
CA LEU A 336 1.79 -11.96 18.63
C LEU A 336 3.08 -11.35 19.21
N GLY A 337 3.01 -10.12 19.71
CA GLY A 337 4.13 -9.44 20.37
C GLY A 337 5.13 -8.76 19.44
N HIS A 338 4.89 -8.78 18.13
CA HIS A 338 5.69 -8.03 17.16
C HIS A 338 5.24 -6.55 17.10
N ALA A 339 6.20 -5.62 17.09
CA ALA A 339 5.90 -4.17 17.02
C ALA A 339 5.21 -3.75 15.70
N LEU A 340 5.38 -4.53 14.64
CA LEU A 340 4.69 -4.39 13.37
C LEU A 340 4.00 -5.71 13.06
N ALA A 341 2.90 -5.66 12.31
CA ALA A 341 2.16 -6.85 11.94
C ALA A 341 3.06 -7.83 11.17
N THR A 342 3.03 -9.09 11.60
CA THR A 342 3.81 -10.17 11.00
C THR A 342 2.98 -11.43 10.95
N TYR A 343 2.90 -12.04 9.77
CA TYR A 343 2.11 -13.25 9.52
C TYR A 343 3.00 -14.31 8.87
N LYS A 344 2.88 -15.55 9.33
CA LYS A 344 3.51 -16.70 8.67
C LYS A 344 2.47 -17.41 7.84
N PHE A 345 2.79 -17.63 6.57
CA PHE A 345 1.93 -18.31 5.62
C PHE A 345 2.45 -19.73 5.47
N TYR A 346 1.54 -20.70 5.54
CA TYR A 346 1.82 -22.10 5.36
C TYR A 346 0.98 -22.63 4.21
N GLN A 347 1.61 -23.35 3.30
CA GLN A 347 0.96 -24.06 2.21
C GLN A 347 1.16 -25.55 2.45
N ASP A 348 0.07 -26.33 2.48
CA ASP A 348 0.12 -27.77 2.75
C ASP A 348 0.91 -28.15 4.03
N GLY A 349 0.90 -27.26 5.03
CA GLY A 349 1.62 -27.43 6.29
C GLY A 349 3.09 -26.98 6.29
N GLU A 350 3.68 -26.68 5.13
CA GLU A 350 5.05 -26.16 5.01
C GLU A 350 5.07 -24.64 5.01
N LEU A 351 6.14 -24.02 5.53
CA LEU A 351 6.27 -22.57 5.57
C LEU A 351 6.44 -22.03 4.14
N TYR A 352 5.41 -21.35 3.64
CA TYR A 352 5.44 -20.66 2.34
C TYR A 352 6.27 -19.37 2.42
N GLY A 353 6.10 -18.60 3.50
CA GLY A 353 6.86 -17.39 3.74
C GLY A 353 6.42 -16.63 4.99
N THR A 354 7.11 -15.53 5.28
CA THR A 354 6.74 -14.60 6.37
C THR A 354 6.46 -13.23 5.80
N LEU A 355 5.20 -12.80 5.90
CA LEU A 355 4.72 -11.49 5.49
C LEU A 355 4.92 -10.49 6.61
N GLU A 356 5.71 -9.45 6.36
CA GLU A 356 6.09 -8.44 7.34
C GLU A 356 5.64 -7.04 6.87
N LYS A 357 4.90 -6.31 7.73
CA LYS A 357 4.60 -4.89 7.49
C LYS A 357 5.91 -4.10 7.46
N GLN A 358 6.07 -3.28 6.43
CA GLN A 358 7.22 -2.41 6.23
C GLN A 358 6.97 -1.05 6.89
N PHE A 359 8.04 -0.36 7.29
CA PHE A 359 7.94 1.06 7.63
C PHE A 359 7.87 1.86 6.34
N ASP A 360 6.65 2.16 5.92
CA ASP A 360 6.37 3.15 4.89
C ASP A 360 5.51 4.24 5.53
N LEU A 361 5.92 5.50 5.35
CA LEU A 361 5.29 6.66 5.99
C LEU A 361 4.00 7.07 5.29
N VAL A 362 3.82 6.62 4.04
CA VAL A 362 2.76 7.12 3.17
C VAL A 362 1.57 6.17 3.14
N ARG A 363 1.80 4.86 3.30
CA ARG A 363 0.80 3.82 3.04
C ARG A 363 1.17 2.49 3.68
N ASP A 364 0.21 1.58 3.73
CA ASP A 364 0.48 0.22 4.13
C ASP A 364 1.21 -0.58 3.03
N ARG A 365 2.32 -1.20 3.43
CA ARG A 365 3.13 -2.07 2.58
C ARG A 365 3.57 -3.30 3.37
N PHE A 366 3.40 -4.47 2.79
CA PHE A 366 3.82 -5.74 3.34
C PHE A 366 4.65 -6.49 2.32
N THR A 367 5.72 -7.14 2.76
CA THR A 367 6.59 -7.91 1.88
C THR A 367 6.84 -9.29 2.46
N MET A 368 6.92 -10.29 1.59
CA MET A 368 7.23 -11.67 1.92
C MET A 368 8.22 -12.22 0.89
N GLU A 369 9.34 -12.76 1.36
CA GLU A 369 10.24 -13.53 0.49
C GLU A 369 9.72 -14.97 0.40
N VAL A 370 9.50 -15.43 -0.83
CA VAL A 370 9.07 -16.79 -1.17
C VAL A 370 10.05 -17.42 -2.16
N THR A 371 9.91 -18.71 -2.43
CA THR A 371 10.81 -19.43 -3.35
C THR A 371 10.81 -18.85 -4.77
N GLU A 372 9.68 -18.31 -5.21
CA GLU A 372 9.49 -17.71 -6.51
C GLU A 372 10.00 -16.26 -6.58
N GLY A 373 10.34 -15.65 -5.44
CA GLY A 373 10.88 -14.29 -5.34
C GLY A 373 10.20 -13.43 -4.29
N THR A 374 10.16 -12.12 -4.51
CA THR A 374 9.61 -11.16 -3.53
C THR A 374 8.13 -10.92 -3.82
N LEU A 375 7.29 -11.30 -2.87
CA LEU A 375 5.87 -11.03 -2.88
C LEU A 375 5.58 -9.73 -2.10
N GLU A 376 4.73 -8.87 -2.64
CA GLU A 376 4.42 -7.57 -2.07
C GLU A 376 2.92 -7.31 -2.11
N LEU A 377 2.37 -6.93 -0.96
CA LEU A 377 1.03 -6.38 -0.82
C LEU A 377 1.16 -4.89 -0.50
N ARG A 378 0.54 -4.04 -1.31
CA ARG A 378 0.71 -2.59 -1.20
C ARG A 378 -0.63 -1.88 -1.36
N GLU A 379 -0.93 -0.98 -0.44
CA GLU A 379 -2.12 -0.13 -0.51
C GLU A 379 -2.01 0.90 -1.63
N TYR A 380 -3.13 1.15 -2.31
CA TYR A 380 -3.30 2.22 -3.31
C TYR A 380 -3.88 3.47 -2.64
N SER A 381 -3.05 4.49 -2.45
CA SER A 381 -3.49 5.74 -1.81
C SER A 381 -4.28 6.67 -2.74
N GLY A 382 -4.46 6.28 -4.01
CA GLY A 382 -5.13 7.09 -5.04
C GLY A 382 -6.59 6.71 -5.31
N THR A 383 -7.17 5.85 -4.49
CA THR A 383 -8.56 5.37 -4.61
C THR A 383 -9.35 5.64 -3.34
N VAL A 384 -10.67 5.72 -3.45
CA VAL A 384 -11.56 5.74 -2.28
C VAL A 384 -11.61 4.32 -1.70
N GLY A 385 -11.46 4.19 -0.38
CA GLY A 385 -11.40 2.89 0.32
C GLY A 385 -9.98 2.34 0.46
N HIS A 386 -9.87 1.18 1.12
CA HIS A 386 -8.62 0.49 1.42
C HIS A 386 -8.32 -0.59 0.38
N ASN A 387 -7.86 -0.15 -0.79
CA ASN A 387 -7.58 -1.05 -1.91
C ASN A 387 -6.10 -1.47 -1.91
N TYR A 388 -5.85 -2.76 -2.07
CA TYR A 388 -4.50 -3.32 -2.08
C TYR A 388 -4.16 -4.01 -3.39
N LYS A 389 -2.91 -3.89 -3.81
CA LYS A 389 -2.32 -4.64 -4.91
C LYS A 389 -1.44 -5.76 -4.40
N VAL A 390 -1.48 -6.90 -5.08
CA VAL A 390 -0.57 -8.01 -4.83
C VAL A 390 0.34 -8.22 -6.03
N THR A 391 1.64 -8.21 -5.80
CA THR A 391 2.65 -8.51 -6.83
C THR A 391 3.63 -9.56 -6.39
N LEU A 392 4.16 -10.32 -7.35
CA LEU A 392 5.28 -11.23 -7.20
C LEU A 392 6.37 -10.80 -8.19
N ASN A 393 7.54 -10.41 -7.70
CA ASN A 393 8.62 -9.84 -8.50
C ASN A 393 8.17 -8.66 -9.39
N GLY A 394 7.19 -7.88 -8.91
CA GLY A 394 6.60 -6.77 -9.66
C GLY A 394 5.56 -7.17 -10.73
N GLU A 395 5.34 -8.46 -10.96
CA GLU A 395 4.20 -8.96 -11.75
C GLU A 395 2.94 -8.97 -10.89
N ILE A 396 1.82 -8.46 -11.40
CA ILE A 396 0.57 -8.37 -10.65
C ILE A 396 -0.07 -9.77 -10.58
N LEU A 397 -0.32 -10.25 -9.36
CA LEU A 397 -1.08 -11.48 -9.13
C LEU A 397 -2.56 -11.20 -8.97
N GLY A 398 -2.90 -10.07 -8.34
CA GLY A 398 -4.27 -9.68 -8.07
C GLY A 398 -4.38 -8.36 -7.33
N ALA A 399 -5.59 -8.01 -6.96
CA ALA A 399 -5.92 -6.88 -6.11
C ALA A 399 -7.06 -7.25 -5.14
N ILE A 400 -7.10 -6.58 -4.00
CA ILE A 400 -8.17 -6.66 -2.99
C ILE A 400 -8.80 -5.27 -2.99
N MET A 401 -10.07 -5.18 -3.32
CA MET A 401 -10.79 -3.92 -3.42
C MET A 401 -11.95 -3.89 -2.44
N ASP A 402 -12.09 -2.80 -1.70
CA ASP A 402 -13.29 -2.57 -0.91
C ASP A 402 -14.52 -2.51 -1.84
N ASP A 403 -15.66 -3.00 -1.34
CA ASP A 403 -16.92 -2.83 -2.04
C ASP A 403 -17.27 -1.33 -2.13
N MET A 404 -17.12 -0.75 -3.32
CA MET A 404 -17.40 0.67 -3.58
C MET A 404 -18.90 0.97 -3.77
N ASP A 405 -19.76 -0.04 -3.85
CA ASP A 405 -21.20 0.17 -3.87
C ASP A 405 -21.71 0.40 -2.45
N LEU A 406 -21.95 1.66 -2.10
CA LEU A 406 -22.62 2.08 -0.86
C LEU A 406 -24.10 1.66 -0.87
N THR A 407 -24.36 0.36 -0.76
CA THR A 407 -25.68 -0.18 -0.41
C THR A 407 -25.79 -0.30 1.11
N VAL A 408 -27.02 -0.26 1.66
CA VAL A 408 -27.26 -0.35 3.11
C VAL A 408 -26.77 -1.69 3.69
N GLU A 409 -26.69 -2.74 2.86
CA GLU A 409 -26.14 -4.05 3.23
C GLU A 409 -24.60 -4.02 3.32
N ASN A 410 -23.92 -3.31 2.42
CA ASN A 410 -22.47 -3.09 2.42
C ASN A 410 -21.97 -2.12 3.51
N ALA A 411 -22.87 -1.41 4.19
CA ALA A 411 -22.53 -0.58 5.34
C ALA A 411 -22.45 -1.36 6.66
N VAL A 412 -22.93 -2.62 6.69
CA VAL A 412 -23.05 -3.45 7.90
C VAL A 412 -22.05 -4.62 7.92
N PHE A 413 -21.58 -5.08 6.76
CA PHE A 413 -20.59 -6.16 6.62
C PHE A 413 -19.36 -5.68 5.83
N ASP A 414 -18.14 -5.99 6.29
CA ASP A 414 -16.89 -5.66 5.58
C ASP A 414 -16.76 -6.60 4.35
N ASN A 415 -17.38 -6.21 3.23
CA ASN A 415 -17.30 -6.92 1.95
C ASN A 415 -16.18 -6.33 1.08
N ALA A 416 -15.36 -7.21 0.50
CA ALA A 416 -14.35 -6.86 -0.49
C ALA A 416 -14.50 -7.76 -1.72
N TYR A 417 -13.91 -7.34 -2.84
CA TYR A 417 -13.77 -8.19 -4.02
C TYR A 417 -12.29 -8.44 -4.32
N LEU A 418 -12.01 -9.64 -4.79
CA LEU A 418 -10.68 -10.07 -5.22
C LEU A 418 -10.64 -10.08 -6.74
N ILE A 419 -9.67 -9.35 -7.30
CA ILE A 419 -9.30 -9.45 -8.71
C ILE A 419 -8.10 -10.38 -8.80
N VAL A 420 -8.17 -11.42 -9.62
CA VAL A 420 -7.18 -12.50 -9.66
C VAL A 420 -6.70 -12.74 -11.09
N TYR A 421 -5.52 -12.23 -11.42
CA TYR A 421 -4.90 -12.45 -12.74
C TYR A 421 -4.38 -13.87 -12.92
N ARG A 422 -4.02 -14.51 -11.80
CA ARG A 422 -3.44 -15.85 -11.74
C ARG A 422 -4.34 -16.73 -10.88
N PRO A 423 -5.32 -17.45 -11.48
CA PRO A 423 -6.25 -18.29 -10.73
C PRO A 423 -5.56 -19.34 -9.85
N ASP A 424 -4.38 -19.82 -10.27
CA ASP A 424 -3.52 -20.72 -9.50
C ASP A 424 -3.01 -20.10 -8.17
N LYS A 425 -3.09 -18.78 -8.02
CA LYS A 425 -2.69 -18.02 -6.85
C LYS A 425 -3.87 -17.50 -6.02
N LEU A 426 -5.12 -17.88 -6.36
CA LEU A 426 -6.31 -17.47 -5.61
C LEU A 426 -6.21 -17.79 -4.09
N PRO A 427 -5.82 -19.00 -3.62
CA PRO A 427 -5.68 -19.28 -2.19
C PRO A 427 -4.70 -18.34 -1.45
N LEU A 428 -3.64 -17.92 -2.14
CA LEU A 428 -2.67 -16.98 -1.60
C LEU A 428 -3.27 -15.57 -1.50
N LEU A 429 -4.04 -15.14 -2.50
CA LEU A 429 -4.75 -13.85 -2.48
C LEU A 429 -5.83 -13.82 -1.39
N VAL A 430 -6.55 -14.93 -1.17
CA VAL A 430 -7.47 -15.09 -0.04
C VAL A 430 -6.75 -14.90 1.29
N CYS A 431 -5.56 -15.48 1.45
CA CYS A 431 -4.76 -15.26 2.67
C CYS A 431 -4.41 -13.78 2.89
N MET A 432 -4.11 -13.05 1.81
CA MET A 432 -3.80 -11.63 1.89
C MET A 432 -5.03 -10.76 2.17
N ALA A 433 -6.19 -11.11 1.60
CA ALA A 433 -7.44 -10.41 1.83
C ALA A 433 -7.85 -10.46 3.31
N VAL A 434 -7.77 -11.65 3.91
CA VAL A 434 -7.98 -11.84 5.36
C VAL A 434 -7.02 -10.97 6.17
N MET A 435 -5.74 -10.92 5.76
CA MET A 435 -4.74 -10.12 6.45
C MET A 435 -5.07 -8.62 6.35
N ALA A 436 -5.38 -8.13 5.15
CA ALA A 436 -5.78 -6.74 4.91
C ALA A 436 -7.00 -6.36 5.76
N ALA A 437 -8.09 -7.12 5.68
CA ALA A 437 -9.30 -6.91 6.49
C ALA A 437 -9.00 -6.83 8.00
N ARG A 438 -8.13 -7.72 8.50
CA ARG A 438 -7.75 -7.74 9.92
C ARG A 438 -6.86 -6.57 10.35
N GLU A 439 -5.99 -6.09 9.48
CA GLU A 439 -5.16 -4.91 9.79
C GLU A 439 -5.99 -3.63 9.75
N LEU A 440 -6.96 -3.53 8.83
CA LEU A 440 -7.95 -2.45 8.80
C LEU A 440 -8.81 -2.43 10.08
N ALA A 441 -9.31 -3.59 10.52
CA ALA A 441 -10.07 -3.70 11.77
C ALA A 441 -9.23 -3.26 12.99
N ARG A 442 -7.95 -3.65 13.06
CA ARG A 442 -7.05 -3.22 14.14
C ARG A 442 -6.85 -1.70 14.14
N ASP A 443 -6.65 -1.10 12.97
CA ASP A 443 -6.39 0.33 12.87
C ASP A 443 -7.67 1.15 13.20
N LYS A 444 -8.87 0.62 12.90
CA LYS A 444 -10.16 1.15 13.38
C LYS A 444 -10.30 1.07 14.92
N GLU A 445 -9.85 -0.02 15.56
CA GLU A 445 -9.94 -0.21 17.02
C GLU A 445 -8.85 0.51 17.82
N GLY A 446 -7.70 0.81 17.20
CA GLY A 446 -6.52 1.40 17.85
C GLY A 446 -6.30 2.90 17.62
N ALA A 447 -7.03 3.53 16.68
CA ALA A 447 -6.78 4.92 16.32
C ALA A 447 -7.67 5.91 17.11
N VAL A 448 -7.02 6.81 17.85
CA VAL A 448 -7.46 8.21 17.89
C VAL A 448 -7.37 8.70 16.44
N THR A 449 -8.50 8.73 15.75
CA THR A 449 -8.60 8.99 14.32
C THR A 449 -8.07 10.39 13.97
N ASN A 450 -7.00 10.44 13.18
CA ASN A 450 -6.55 11.66 12.47
C ASN A 450 -7.28 11.87 11.13
N HIS A 451 -8.37 11.14 10.88
CA HIS A 451 -9.15 11.27 9.65
C HIS A 451 -10.46 11.99 9.94
N THR A 452 -10.38 13.31 9.99
CA THR A 452 -11.51 14.18 9.68
C THR A 452 -10.94 15.34 8.87
N ILE A 453 -11.10 15.28 7.54
CA ILE A 453 -11.40 16.40 6.64
C ILE A 453 -11.68 15.75 5.28
N SER A 454 -12.96 15.55 5.01
CA SER A 454 -13.58 15.51 3.67
C SER A 454 -15.05 15.20 3.89
N ARG A 455 -15.79 16.24 4.28
CA ARG A 455 -17.24 16.30 4.13
C ARG A 455 -17.56 17.53 3.32
#